data_AF-A0A6I2A6F4-F1
#
_entry.id   AF-A0A6I2A6F4-F1
#
_cell.length_a   1.000
_cell.length_b   1.000
_cell.length_c   1.000
_cell.angle_alpha   90.00
_cell.angle_beta   90.00
_cell.angle_gamma   90.00
#
_symmetry.space_group_name_H-M   'P 1'
#
loop_
_entity.id
_entity.type
_entity.pdbx_description
1 polymer ?
#
loop_
_entity_poly.entity_id
_entity_poly.type
_entity_poly.pdbx_seq_one_letter_code
_entity_poly.pdbx_strand_id
1 'polypeptide(L)'
;MNKKFLLIIAAALIIISSGIYAYTYTTATGTLGTPTPTGDIATVNATANQPGWNDVLTTANEDIIYRPIGIGDETAIKSQFPASGEHWDKVDETTSDNDSTYLYTPTTNYEEDLYITANHSTQTAGGDIQYVEVFMVSRVILSAELNSAYVHIKTNGSEYNGASENLSTSYALYSNQWNINPQSSSSWTWSEIDDLQTGVAMRKAGPAIDSRCTQVYANINFDAPELNGNTPTDDLFEITVNDDYDGNLQVRVYLTNTNDLLKAYDNLSMYLYLESSEEAGKTPSYQLMNLQNGIAIFNLVGISGGSYTLSVTGGTYQLFSREISEWEAGWTVTPELYCEAEQR
;
A
#
# COMPACT_ATOMS: atom_id res chain seq x y z
N MET A 1 -74.44 32.58 45.63
CA MET A 1 -73.99 32.85 44.24
C MET A 1 -74.35 31.63 43.40
N ASN A 2 -75.37 31.76 42.55
CA ASN A 2 -76.15 30.62 42.06
C ASN A 2 -75.48 29.93 40.85
N LYS A 3 -75.41 28.59 40.88
CA LYS A 3 -74.87 27.69 39.82
C LYS A 3 -75.44 27.95 38.41
N LYS A 4 -76.53 28.70 38.29
CA LYS A 4 -77.15 29.12 37.02
C LYS A 4 -76.35 30.19 36.25
N PHE A 5 -75.51 30.98 36.92
CA PHE A 5 -74.74 32.06 36.25
C PHE A 5 -73.46 31.54 35.55
N LEU A 6 -72.83 30.50 36.10
CA LEU A 6 -71.66 29.83 35.50
C LEU A 6 -72.00 29.07 34.21
N LEU A 7 -73.21 28.51 34.13
CA LEU A 7 -73.68 27.75 32.97
C LEU A 7 -73.96 28.64 31.75
N ILE A 8 -74.36 29.90 31.96
CA ILE A 8 -74.59 30.87 30.88
C ILE A 8 -73.26 31.41 30.33
N ILE A 9 -72.24 31.58 31.18
CA ILE A 9 -70.90 31.98 30.73
C ILE A 9 -70.21 30.83 29.96
N ALA A 10 -70.39 29.58 30.40
CA ALA A 10 -69.86 28.41 29.68
C ALA A 10 -70.54 28.20 28.32
N ALA A 11 -71.85 28.46 28.21
CA ALA A 11 -72.58 28.36 26.95
C ALA A 11 -72.19 29.47 25.93
N ALA A 12 -71.82 30.67 26.40
CA ALA A 12 -71.37 31.76 25.53
C ALA A 12 -69.94 31.53 24.98
N LEU A 13 -69.08 30.83 25.71
CA LEU A 13 -67.71 30.50 25.28
C LEU A 13 -67.64 29.38 24.23
N ILE A 14 -68.64 28.49 24.17
CA ILE A 14 -68.67 27.37 23.20
C ILE A 14 -69.13 27.83 21.79
N ILE A 15 -69.73 29.01 21.65
CA ILE A 15 -70.25 29.50 20.36
C ILE A 15 -69.16 30.24 19.54
N ILE A 16 -67.99 30.57 20.12
CA ILE A 16 -66.93 31.34 19.46
C ILE A 16 -65.78 30.47 18.91
N SER A 17 -65.74 29.16 19.18
CA SER A 17 -64.77 28.26 18.52
C SER A 17 -65.39 27.63 17.26
N SER A 18 -65.69 28.46 16.26
CA SER A 18 -65.79 28.00 14.87
C SER A 18 -64.41 27.51 14.43
N GLY A 19 -64.12 26.23 14.67
CA GLY A 19 -62.97 25.55 14.10
C GLY A 19 -63.14 25.51 12.58
N ILE A 20 -62.49 26.44 11.89
CA ILE A 20 -62.27 26.38 10.46
C ILE A 20 -61.33 25.19 10.24
N TYR A 21 -61.89 24.01 9.96
CA TYR A 21 -61.11 22.97 9.31
C TYR A 21 -60.98 23.38 7.85
N ALA A 22 -59.82 23.95 7.50
CA ALA A 22 -59.41 24.01 6.11
C ALA A 22 -59.13 22.57 5.65
N TYR A 23 -60.12 21.93 5.05
CA TYR A 23 -59.90 20.75 4.25
C TYR A 23 -59.31 21.21 2.92
N THR A 24 -57.99 21.11 2.75
CA THR A 24 -57.40 21.15 1.42
C THR A 24 -57.59 19.76 0.80
N TYR A 25 -58.70 19.56 0.09
CA TYR A 25 -58.78 18.50 -0.89
C TYR A 25 -57.99 18.95 -2.11
N THR A 26 -56.80 18.39 -2.31
CA THR A 26 -56.13 18.47 -3.60
C THR A 26 -56.85 17.53 -4.56
N THR A 27 -57.79 18.06 -5.35
CA THR A 27 -58.46 17.32 -6.43
C THR A 27 -57.69 17.37 -7.76
N ALA A 28 -56.49 17.96 -7.76
CA ALA A 28 -55.60 17.86 -8.91
C ALA A 28 -54.82 16.54 -8.82
N THR A 29 -55.44 15.45 -9.31
CA THR A 29 -54.66 14.37 -9.92
C THR A 29 -54.22 14.89 -11.27
N GLY A 30 -53.03 15.50 -11.31
CA GLY A 30 -52.30 15.63 -12.56
C GLY A 30 -51.81 14.24 -12.92
N THR A 31 -52.51 13.54 -13.80
CA THR A 31 -51.93 12.36 -14.44
C THR A 31 -50.80 12.88 -15.31
N LEU A 32 -49.55 12.72 -14.89
CA LEU A 32 -48.42 12.80 -15.79
C LEU A 32 -48.61 11.68 -16.80
N GLY A 33 -49.19 12.03 -17.95
CA GLY A 33 -49.29 11.16 -19.09
C GLY A 33 -47.92 11.04 -19.74
N THR A 34 -46.95 10.45 -19.05
CA THR A 34 -45.82 9.87 -19.76
C THR A 34 -46.38 8.58 -20.37
N PRO A 35 -46.37 8.43 -21.71
CA PRO A 35 -46.66 7.13 -22.29
C PRO A 35 -45.71 6.14 -21.61
N THR A 36 -46.23 5.05 -21.05
CA THR A 36 -45.39 3.97 -20.54
C THR A 36 -44.40 3.65 -21.65
N PRO A 37 -43.08 3.89 -21.47
CA PRO A 37 -42.15 3.70 -22.54
C PRO A 37 -42.30 2.26 -23.02
N THR A 38 -42.44 2.11 -24.33
CA THR A 38 -42.54 0.79 -24.95
C THR A 38 -41.10 0.25 -25.01
N GLY A 39 -40.52 -0.05 -23.86
CA GLY A 39 -39.09 -0.38 -23.69
C GLY A 39 -38.53 0.09 -22.34
N ASP A 40 -37.23 -0.11 -22.16
CA ASP A 40 -36.52 0.31 -20.95
C ASP A 40 -36.49 1.84 -20.83
N ILE A 41 -36.71 2.38 -19.62
CA ILE A 41 -36.65 3.82 -19.32
C ILE A 41 -35.22 4.37 -19.42
N ALA A 42 -34.23 3.51 -19.20
CA ALA A 42 -32.82 3.77 -19.31
C ALA A 42 -32.09 2.46 -19.58
N THR A 43 -30.93 2.55 -20.22
CA THR A 43 -30.00 1.43 -20.37
C THR A 43 -28.70 1.75 -19.65
N VAL A 44 -28.05 0.71 -19.14
CA VAL A 44 -26.75 0.82 -18.47
C VAL A 44 -25.77 -0.07 -19.21
N ASN A 45 -24.74 0.54 -19.79
CA ASN A 45 -23.74 -0.18 -20.56
C ASN A 45 -22.35 0.11 -20.01
N ALA A 46 -21.47 -0.89 -19.97
CA ALA A 46 -20.07 -0.66 -19.64
C ALA A 46 -19.43 0.28 -20.67
N THR A 47 -18.61 1.20 -20.20
CA THR A 47 -17.83 2.12 -21.05
C THR A 47 -16.65 1.40 -21.70
N ALA A 48 -16.19 1.93 -22.84
CA ALA A 48 -15.04 1.36 -23.56
C ALA A 48 -13.71 1.54 -22.81
N ASN A 49 -13.61 2.62 -22.04
CA ASN A 49 -12.53 2.83 -21.09
C ASN A 49 -13.03 2.29 -19.74
N GLN A 50 -12.23 1.43 -19.11
CA GLN A 50 -12.47 0.90 -17.77
C GLN A 50 -11.20 1.18 -16.95
N PRO A 51 -11.29 1.37 -15.62
CA PRO A 51 -10.11 1.55 -14.80
C PRO A 51 -9.15 0.36 -14.97
N GLY A 52 -7.85 0.66 -15.14
CA GLY A 52 -6.79 -0.33 -15.24
C GLY A 52 -6.53 -1.02 -13.90
N TRP A 53 -7.41 -1.92 -13.48
CA TRP A 53 -7.33 -2.54 -12.14
C TRP A 53 -6.02 -3.30 -11.89
N ASN A 54 -5.40 -3.83 -12.95
CA ASN A 54 -4.08 -4.48 -12.85
C ASN A 54 -2.92 -3.49 -12.69
N ASP A 55 -3.14 -2.18 -12.83
CA ASP A 55 -2.10 -1.18 -12.66
C ASP A 55 -1.60 -1.13 -11.22
N VAL A 56 -2.42 -1.55 -10.24
CA VAL A 56 -2.02 -1.73 -8.83
C VAL A 56 -0.99 -2.85 -8.63
N LEU A 57 -0.81 -3.70 -9.64
CA LEU A 57 0.21 -4.75 -9.68
C LEU A 57 1.44 -4.34 -10.49
N THR A 58 1.51 -3.09 -10.96
CA THR A 58 2.69 -2.56 -11.62
C THR A 58 3.84 -2.51 -10.64
N THR A 59 4.96 -3.13 -10.99
CA THR A 59 6.14 -3.18 -10.13
C THR A 59 6.86 -1.84 -10.08
N ALA A 60 7.26 -1.43 -8.89
CA ALA A 60 8.20 -0.36 -8.63
C ALA A 60 9.50 -0.94 -8.05
N ASN A 61 10.60 -0.24 -8.29
CA ASN A 61 11.89 -0.59 -7.72
C ASN A 61 11.95 -0.13 -6.26
N GLU A 62 12.30 -1.03 -5.36
CA GLU A 62 12.40 -0.81 -3.92
C GLU A 62 13.70 -1.36 -3.34
N ASP A 63 14.04 -0.87 -2.14
CA ASP A 63 15.21 -1.27 -1.36
C ASP A 63 14.79 -1.65 0.06
N ILE A 64 15.38 -2.71 0.60
CA ILE A 64 15.29 -3.05 2.03
C ILE A 64 16.68 -3.23 2.63
N ILE A 65 16.89 -2.65 3.81
CA ILE A 65 18.15 -2.74 4.54
C ILE A 65 18.06 -3.81 5.62
N TYR A 66 18.95 -4.80 5.54
CA TYR A 66 19.15 -5.78 6.60
C TYR A 66 20.47 -5.55 7.33
N ARG A 67 20.39 -5.60 8.66
CA ARG A 67 21.52 -5.41 9.56
C ARG A 67 21.81 -6.71 10.32
N PRO A 68 23.04 -6.89 10.82
CA PRO A 68 23.38 -7.94 11.76
C PRO A 68 22.41 -7.99 12.94
N ILE A 69 21.84 -9.17 13.21
CA ILE A 69 20.97 -9.41 14.37
C ILE A 69 21.49 -10.54 15.28
N GLY A 70 22.63 -11.13 14.92
CA GLY A 70 23.19 -12.25 15.64
C GLY A 70 24.50 -12.75 15.04
N ILE A 71 25.12 -13.67 15.78
CA ILE A 71 26.36 -14.35 15.40
C ILE A 71 26.08 -15.26 14.20
N GLY A 72 26.87 -15.13 13.14
CA GLY A 72 26.86 -16.06 12.00
C GLY A 72 27.83 -17.22 12.18
N ASP A 73 28.23 -17.84 11.08
CA ASP A 73 29.03 -19.07 11.10
C ASP A 73 30.50 -18.83 11.44
N GLU A 74 30.99 -17.60 11.29
CA GLU A 74 32.37 -17.22 11.54
C GLU A 74 32.47 -16.01 12.48
N THR A 75 33.40 -16.08 13.43
CA THR A 75 33.70 -14.99 14.37
C THR A 75 35.20 -15.03 14.68
N ALA A 76 36.03 -14.73 13.67
CA ALA A 76 37.48 -14.85 13.75
C ALA A 76 38.21 -13.52 13.96
N ILE A 77 37.55 -12.36 13.75
CA ILE A 77 38.16 -11.04 13.97
C ILE A 77 38.58 -10.93 15.44
N LYS A 78 39.87 -10.72 15.68
CA LYS A 78 40.43 -10.94 17.02
C LYS A 78 39.91 -10.02 18.13
N SER A 79 39.46 -8.82 17.78
CA SER A 79 39.18 -7.78 18.77
C SER A 79 37.95 -6.95 18.45
N GLN A 80 37.32 -6.49 19.52
CA GLN A 80 36.20 -5.56 19.50
C GLN A 80 36.39 -4.45 20.54
N PHE A 81 35.73 -3.32 20.33
CA PHE A 81 35.58 -2.25 21.30
C PHE A 81 34.11 -1.83 21.40
N PRO A 82 33.55 -1.66 22.61
CA PRO A 82 34.08 -2.12 23.89
C PRO A 82 34.34 -3.63 23.90
N ALA A 83 35.18 -4.12 24.82
CA ALA A 83 35.54 -5.54 24.86
C ALA A 83 34.36 -6.48 25.25
N SER A 84 33.30 -5.91 25.82
CA SER A 84 32.06 -6.62 26.18
C SER A 84 31.03 -6.61 25.05
N GLY A 85 30.15 -7.61 25.03
CA GLY A 85 29.16 -7.79 23.97
C GLY A 85 29.64 -8.79 22.93
N GLU A 86 28.97 -8.83 21.79
CA GLU A 86 29.24 -9.73 20.68
C GLU A 86 29.68 -8.93 19.45
N HIS A 87 30.37 -9.54 18.49
CA HIS A 87 30.90 -8.78 17.35
C HIS A 87 29.80 -8.14 16.50
N TRP A 88 28.67 -8.82 16.33
CA TRP A 88 27.55 -8.31 15.54
C TRP A 88 26.96 -7.02 16.13
N ASP A 89 26.99 -6.85 17.46
CA ASP A 89 26.47 -5.65 18.15
C ASP A 89 27.42 -4.44 18.05
N LYS A 90 28.59 -4.62 17.42
CA LYS A 90 29.54 -3.55 17.09
C LYS A 90 29.37 -3.02 15.68
N VAL A 91 28.51 -3.66 14.89
CA VAL A 91 28.33 -3.38 13.46
C VAL A 91 26.86 -3.29 13.02
N ASP A 92 25.91 -3.40 13.95
CA ASP A 92 24.46 -3.36 13.70
C ASP A 92 23.86 -1.94 13.70
N GLU A 93 24.67 -0.92 13.97
CA GLU A 93 24.22 0.45 14.12
C GLU A 93 23.58 1.01 12.84
N THR A 94 22.54 1.85 12.99
CA THR A 94 21.86 2.48 11.84
C THR A 94 22.70 3.57 11.19
N THR A 95 23.44 4.31 12.02
CA THR A 95 24.33 5.40 11.62
C THR A 95 25.64 5.21 12.36
N SER A 96 26.77 5.44 11.66
CA SER A 96 28.08 5.28 12.26
C SER A 96 28.26 6.05 13.57
N ASP A 97 28.64 5.35 14.64
CA ASP A 97 28.96 5.94 15.95
C ASP A 97 30.45 6.35 16.10
N ASN A 98 31.22 6.13 15.03
CA ASN A 98 32.66 6.30 14.91
C ASN A 98 33.48 5.31 15.76
N ASP A 99 34.08 5.77 16.86
CA ASP A 99 34.95 4.94 17.71
C ASP A 99 34.23 4.54 19.01
N SER A 100 32.89 4.61 19.03
CA SER A 100 32.11 4.21 20.22
C SER A 100 31.94 2.70 20.25
N THR A 101 31.64 2.08 19.11
CA THR A 101 31.66 0.63 18.90
C THR A 101 32.37 0.27 17.59
N TYR A 102 33.25 -0.73 17.60
CA TYR A 102 33.90 -1.20 16.37
C TYR A 102 34.60 -2.55 16.56
N LEU A 103 34.76 -3.25 15.44
CA LEU A 103 35.66 -4.39 15.28
C LEU A 103 37.01 -3.92 14.78
N TYR A 104 38.08 -4.59 15.20
CA TYR A 104 39.41 -4.35 14.69
C TYR A 104 40.29 -5.58 14.81
N THR A 105 41.35 -5.62 14.01
CA THR A 105 42.37 -6.66 14.15
C THR A 105 43.78 -6.11 13.99
N PRO A 106 44.73 -6.52 14.86
CA PRO A 106 46.14 -6.20 14.70
C PRO A 106 46.90 -7.23 13.84
N THR A 107 46.22 -8.22 13.24
CA THR A 107 46.87 -9.33 12.54
C THR A 107 47.18 -9.00 11.07
N THR A 108 48.13 -9.74 10.48
CA THR A 108 48.57 -9.55 9.08
C THR A 108 47.70 -10.27 8.05
N ASN A 109 47.03 -11.33 8.49
CA ASN A 109 46.16 -12.14 7.64
C ASN A 109 44.73 -11.61 7.77
N TYR A 110 43.91 -11.86 6.76
CA TYR A 110 42.48 -11.58 6.91
C TYR A 110 41.89 -12.49 7.99
N GLU A 111 41.08 -11.87 8.83
CA GLU A 111 40.18 -12.51 9.77
C GLU A 111 38.77 -12.09 9.37
N GLU A 112 37.87 -13.06 9.39
CA GLU A 112 36.53 -12.95 8.83
C GLU A 112 35.50 -13.13 9.93
N ASP A 113 34.43 -12.36 9.86
CA ASP A 113 33.23 -12.55 10.65
C ASP A 113 32.03 -12.60 9.71
N LEU A 114 31.06 -13.45 10.06
CA LEU A 114 29.75 -13.52 9.43
C LEU A 114 28.67 -13.28 10.48
N TYR A 115 27.56 -12.69 10.03
CA TYR A 115 26.42 -12.33 10.86
C TYR A 115 25.12 -12.78 10.21
N ILE A 116 24.21 -13.26 11.05
CA ILE A 116 22.83 -13.55 10.64
C ILE A 116 22.10 -12.21 10.42
N THR A 117 21.34 -12.12 9.35
CA THR A 117 20.43 -10.99 9.06
C THR A 117 18.98 -11.34 9.36
N ALA A 118 18.12 -10.32 9.42
CA ALA A 118 16.69 -10.55 9.57
C ALA A 118 16.09 -11.20 8.31
N ASN A 119 15.09 -12.06 8.52
CA ASN A 119 14.30 -12.61 7.43
C ASN A 119 13.40 -11.54 6.82
N HIS A 120 13.05 -11.72 5.54
CA HIS A 120 12.02 -10.94 4.90
C HIS A 120 10.62 -11.31 5.42
N SER A 121 9.68 -10.40 5.18
CA SER A 121 8.25 -10.67 5.27
C SER A 121 7.61 -10.16 4.00
N THR A 122 6.55 -10.81 3.53
CA THR A 122 5.87 -10.46 2.28
C THR A 122 5.18 -9.09 2.33
N GLN A 123 5.00 -8.54 3.54
CA GLN A 123 4.58 -7.16 3.77
C GLN A 123 5.74 -6.16 3.63
N THR A 124 6.97 -6.54 3.98
CA THR A 124 8.16 -5.67 3.97
C THR A 124 9.05 -5.83 2.75
N ALA A 125 8.99 -6.96 2.05
CA ALA A 125 9.68 -7.21 0.79
C ALA A 125 9.08 -8.43 0.07
N GLY A 126 9.14 -8.44 -1.27
CA GLY A 126 8.62 -9.49 -2.14
C GLY A 126 8.96 -9.15 -3.59
N GLY A 127 8.76 -10.06 -4.54
CA GLY A 127 9.04 -9.85 -5.95
C GLY A 127 10.46 -10.21 -6.39
N ASP A 128 10.88 -9.69 -7.55
CA ASP A 128 12.11 -10.10 -8.22
C ASP A 128 13.32 -9.30 -7.72
N ILE A 129 14.26 -9.98 -7.06
CA ILE A 129 15.48 -9.35 -6.55
C ILE A 129 16.42 -9.01 -7.72
N GLN A 130 16.83 -7.75 -7.79
CA GLN A 130 17.75 -7.23 -8.79
C GLN A 130 19.21 -7.40 -8.37
N TYR A 131 19.52 -7.13 -7.10
CA TYR A 131 20.85 -7.34 -6.55
C TYR A 131 20.85 -7.36 -5.02
N VAL A 132 21.92 -7.92 -4.48
CA VAL A 132 22.33 -7.78 -3.08
C VAL A 132 23.60 -6.95 -3.03
N GLU A 133 23.59 -5.84 -2.32
CA GLU A 133 24.79 -5.03 -2.08
C GLU A 133 25.11 -5.00 -0.59
N VAL A 134 26.29 -5.51 -0.22
CA VAL A 134 26.74 -5.46 1.18
C VAL A 134 27.67 -4.28 1.35
N PHE A 135 27.43 -3.54 2.42
CA PHE A 135 28.17 -2.36 2.81
C PHE A 135 28.98 -2.62 4.08
N MET A 136 30.15 -1.98 4.16
CA MET A 136 30.89 -1.81 5.39
C MET A 136 31.27 -0.34 5.60
N VAL A 137 31.18 0.14 6.83
CA VAL A 137 31.75 1.44 7.20
C VAL A 137 33.02 1.21 7.98
N SER A 138 34.14 1.58 7.36
CA SER A 138 35.46 1.21 7.85
C SER A 138 36.48 2.34 7.72
N ARG A 139 37.54 2.26 8.52
CA ARG A 139 38.70 3.17 8.45
C ARG A 139 39.98 2.46 8.89
N VAL A 140 41.10 3.14 8.69
CA VAL A 140 42.39 2.80 9.31
C VAL A 140 42.83 3.88 10.29
N ILE A 141 43.65 3.51 11.27
CA ILE A 141 44.15 4.46 12.27
C ILE A 141 45.26 5.39 11.76
N LEU A 142 45.93 5.01 10.66
CA LEU A 142 47.00 5.75 9.98
C LEU A 142 46.92 5.46 8.47
N SER A 143 47.65 6.22 7.65
CA SER A 143 47.65 6.03 6.19
C SER A 143 47.95 4.58 5.80
N ALA A 144 47.01 3.94 5.11
CA ALA A 144 47.13 2.54 4.68
C ALA A 144 48.30 2.34 3.70
N GLU A 145 49.02 1.24 3.87
CA GLU A 145 50.08 0.78 2.96
C GLU A 145 49.57 -0.33 2.02
N LEU A 146 48.48 -1.00 2.40
CA LEU A 146 47.86 -2.12 1.68
C LEU A 146 46.34 -2.13 1.88
N ASN A 147 45.62 -2.77 0.95
CA ASN A 147 44.20 -3.06 1.13
C ASN A 147 44.01 -3.96 2.35
N SER A 148 42.94 -3.71 3.12
CA SER A 148 42.88 -4.16 4.51
C SER A 148 41.48 -4.54 5.02
N ALA A 149 40.44 -4.35 4.21
CA ALA A 149 39.13 -4.92 4.46
C ALA A 149 38.42 -5.34 3.16
N TYR A 150 37.38 -6.17 3.27
CA TYR A 150 36.37 -6.39 2.25
C TYR A 150 35.07 -6.83 2.91
N VAL A 151 33.95 -6.59 2.25
CA VAL A 151 32.68 -7.22 2.63
C VAL A 151 32.71 -8.70 2.28
N HIS A 152 32.05 -9.49 3.10
CA HIS A 152 32.06 -10.95 3.02
C HIS A 152 30.61 -11.45 3.13
N ILE A 153 30.25 -12.49 2.38
CA ILE A 153 28.91 -13.09 2.44
C ILE A 153 28.99 -14.61 2.46
N LYS A 154 27.96 -15.23 3.00
CA LYS A 154 27.71 -16.67 2.85
C LYS A 154 26.29 -16.89 2.35
N THR A 155 26.18 -17.65 1.25
CA THR A 155 24.89 -18.03 0.65
C THR A 155 24.96 -19.48 0.21
N ASN A 156 23.87 -20.22 0.43
CA ASN A 156 23.78 -21.66 0.13
C ASN A 156 24.96 -22.48 0.71
N GLY A 157 25.45 -22.09 1.89
CA GLY A 157 26.55 -22.75 2.59
C GLY A 157 27.96 -22.45 2.05
N SER A 158 28.10 -21.58 1.05
CA SER A 158 29.40 -21.19 0.47
C SER A 158 29.68 -19.71 0.70
N GLU A 159 30.94 -19.40 0.96
CA GLU A 159 31.43 -18.06 1.27
C GLU A 159 32.00 -17.36 0.04
N TYR A 160 31.75 -16.06 -0.09
CA TYR A 160 32.19 -15.22 -1.19
C TYR A 160 32.67 -13.85 -0.70
N ASN A 161 33.78 -13.41 -1.27
CA ASN A 161 34.43 -12.16 -0.89
C ASN A 161 34.11 -11.07 -1.91
N GLY A 162 33.87 -9.86 -1.42
CA GLY A 162 33.85 -8.65 -2.23
C GLY A 162 35.26 -8.22 -2.64
N ALA A 163 35.33 -7.07 -3.33
CA ALA A 163 36.60 -6.44 -3.64
C ALA A 163 37.35 -6.02 -2.36
N SER A 164 38.66 -6.20 -2.34
CA SER A 164 39.48 -5.72 -1.22
C SER A 164 39.76 -4.23 -1.32
N GLU A 165 39.54 -3.52 -0.22
CA GLU A 165 39.50 -2.07 -0.15
C GLU A 165 40.74 -1.45 0.47
N ASN A 166 41.15 -0.31 -0.08
CA ASN A 166 42.15 0.57 0.51
C ASN A 166 41.45 1.61 1.40
N LEU A 167 41.48 1.36 2.71
CA LEU A 167 40.73 2.14 3.68
C LEU A 167 41.31 3.55 3.88
N SER A 168 40.42 4.52 4.12
CA SER A 168 40.78 5.90 4.45
C SER A 168 41.02 6.05 5.97
N THR A 169 41.65 7.15 6.39
CA THR A 169 41.86 7.43 7.83
C THR A 169 40.58 7.88 8.55
N SER A 170 39.54 8.25 7.80
CA SER A 170 38.20 8.55 8.28
C SER A 170 37.26 7.39 7.97
N TYR A 171 36.20 7.23 8.77
CA TYR A 171 35.14 6.29 8.40
C TYR A 171 34.54 6.66 7.05
N ALA A 172 34.57 5.69 6.15
CA ALA A 172 34.01 5.80 4.81
C ALA A 172 33.20 4.54 4.51
N LEU A 173 32.22 4.71 3.63
CA LEU A 173 31.36 3.63 3.15
C LEU A 173 32.06 2.90 1.99
N TYR A 174 32.12 1.58 2.08
CA TYR A 174 32.60 0.69 1.04
C TYR A 174 31.54 -0.39 0.79
N SER A 175 31.48 -0.94 -0.42
CA SER A 175 30.47 -1.94 -0.75
C SER A 175 30.92 -2.90 -1.84
N ASN A 176 30.19 -4.02 -1.94
CA ASN A 176 30.24 -4.90 -3.09
C ASN A 176 28.83 -5.36 -3.44
N GLN A 177 28.50 -5.29 -4.73
CA GLN A 177 27.20 -5.69 -5.27
C GLN A 177 27.29 -7.03 -6.01
N TRP A 178 26.30 -7.89 -5.76
CA TRP A 178 26.07 -9.15 -6.45
C TRP A 178 24.70 -9.11 -7.15
N ASN A 179 24.71 -8.92 -8.48
CA ASN A 179 23.48 -8.91 -9.30
C ASN A 179 22.83 -10.30 -9.41
N ILE A 180 23.62 -11.35 -9.21
CA ILE A 180 23.17 -12.74 -9.17
C ILE A 180 23.82 -13.39 -7.97
N ASN A 181 23.20 -14.44 -7.45
CA ASN A 181 23.79 -15.24 -6.39
C ASN A 181 25.08 -15.88 -6.92
N PRO A 182 26.26 -15.61 -6.30
CA PRO A 182 27.53 -16.10 -6.80
C PRO A 182 27.70 -17.63 -6.66
N GLN A 183 26.87 -18.29 -5.85
CA GLN A 183 26.85 -19.74 -5.71
C GLN A 183 26.00 -20.42 -6.78
N SER A 184 24.77 -19.97 -6.95
CA SER A 184 23.82 -20.59 -7.90
C SER A 184 23.96 -20.05 -9.32
N SER A 185 24.70 -18.94 -9.51
CA SER A 185 24.83 -18.22 -10.79
C SER A 185 23.47 -17.83 -11.40
N SER A 186 22.47 -17.64 -10.55
CA SER A 186 21.08 -17.31 -10.90
C SER A 186 20.62 -16.06 -10.14
N SER A 187 19.49 -15.47 -10.55
CA SER A 187 18.87 -14.40 -9.76
C SER A 187 18.66 -14.83 -8.31
N TRP A 188 18.85 -13.90 -7.39
CA TRP A 188 18.62 -14.15 -5.97
C TRP A 188 17.16 -14.52 -5.72
N THR A 189 16.94 -15.41 -4.76
CA THR A 189 15.61 -15.71 -4.24
C THR A 189 15.47 -15.25 -2.81
N TRP A 190 14.24 -14.96 -2.36
CA TRP A 190 14.01 -14.55 -0.98
C TRP A 190 14.42 -15.61 0.06
N SER A 191 14.33 -16.91 -0.27
CA SER A 191 14.86 -17.98 0.59
C SER A 191 16.39 -17.89 0.72
N GLU A 192 17.11 -17.52 -0.33
CA GLU A 192 18.55 -17.31 -0.27
C GLU A 192 18.92 -16.05 0.51
N ILE A 193 18.04 -15.04 0.54
CA ILE A 193 18.19 -13.83 1.37
C ILE A 193 17.94 -14.15 2.85
N ASP A 194 16.94 -14.96 3.17
CA ASP A 194 16.66 -15.37 4.55
C ASP A 194 17.78 -16.22 5.16
N ASP A 195 18.45 -17.03 4.33
CA ASP A 195 19.61 -17.83 4.73
C ASP A 195 20.95 -17.09 4.55
N LEU A 196 20.93 -15.85 4.03
CA LEU A 196 22.14 -15.06 3.78
C LEU A 196 22.80 -14.70 5.12
N GLN A 197 24.12 -14.87 5.17
CA GLN A 197 24.94 -14.22 6.19
C GLN A 197 25.78 -13.13 5.53
N THR A 198 25.89 -12.00 6.22
CA THR A 198 26.67 -10.84 5.78
C THR A 198 27.77 -10.58 6.77
N GLY A 199 28.88 -10.03 6.31
CA GLY A 199 30.09 -10.01 7.11
C GLY A 199 31.14 -9.05 6.59
N VAL A 200 32.26 -9.06 7.30
CA VAL A 200 33.43 -8.27 6.95
C VAL A 200 34.68 -9.11 7.21
N ALA A 201 35.66 -8.94 6.34
CA ALA A 201 37.01 -9.43 6.55
C ALA A 201 37.93 -8.26 6.80
N MET A 202 38.86 -8.41 7.74
CA MET A 202 39.79 -7.36 8.10
C MET A 202 41.18 -7.90 8.34
N ARG A 203 42.18 -7.07 8.06
CA ARG A 203 43.56 -7.23 8.50
C ARG A 203 44.15 -5.86 8.80
N LYS A 204 45.34 -5.79 9.39
CA LYS A 204 46.07 -4.52 9.48
C LYS A 204 46.49 -4.02 8.09
N ALA A 205 46.42 -2.72 7.87
CA ALA A 205 46.78 -2.05 6.61
C ALA A 205 48.28 -1.77 6.46
N GLY A 206 49.09 -2.18 7.44
CA GLY A 206 50.53 -2.05 7.49
C GLY A 206 51.06 -2.30 8.92
N PRO A 207 52.38 -2.20 9.16
CA PRO A 207 52.94 -2.38 10.50
C PRO A 207 52.33 -1.37 11.50
N ALA A 208 51.60 -1.88 12.50
CA ALA A 208 50.89 -1.08 13.52
C ALA A 208 49.82 -0.12 12.95
N ILE A 209 49.20 -0.48 11.82
CA ILE A 209 48.09 0.26 11.23
C ILE A 209 46.83 -0.62 11.27
N ASP A 210 46.10 -0.55 12.37
CA ASP A 210 44.87 -1.33 12.55
C ASP A 210 43.74 -0.78 11.68
N SER A 211 42.94 -1.69 11.15
CA SER A 211 41.68 -1.41 10.46
C SER A 211 40.54 -1.50 11.45
N ARG A 212 39.52 -0.64 11.30
CA ARG A 212 38.31 -0.60 12.13
C ARG A 212 37.05 -0.64 11.28
N CYS A 213 36.06 -1.39 11.73
CA CYS A 213 34.73 -1.46 11.11
C CYS A 213 33.66 -1.21 12.17
N THR A 214 32.68 -0.38 11.83
CA THR A 214 31.62 0.09 12.75
C THR A 214 30.23 -0.20 12.19
N GLN A 215 30.08 -0.45 10.88
CA GLN A 215 28.80 -0.89 10.30
C GLN A 215 29.02 -2.01 9.30
N VAL A 216 28.12 -2.98 9.28
CA VAL A 216 27.92 -3.95 8.20
C VAL A 216 26.42 -4.02 7.94
N TYR A 217 25.98 -3.98 6.68
CA TYR A 217 24.57 -4.18 6.33
C TYR A 217 24.42 -4.57 4.86
N ALA A 218 23.33 -5.26 4.54
CA ALA A 218 22.93 -5.53 3.16
C ALA A 218 21.82 -4.57 2.74
N ASN A 219 21.91 -4.08 1.51
CA ASN A 219 20.79 -3.53 0.76
C ASN A 219 20.32 -4.58 -0.24
N ILE A 220 19.05 -4.94 -0.18
CA ILE A 220 18.42 -5.83 -1.15
C ILE A 220 17.52 -4.97 -2.02
N ASN A 221 17.86 -4.88 -3.30
CA ASN A 221 17.06 -4.15 -4.28
C ASN A 221 16.17 -5.13 -5.04
N PHE A 222 14.90 -4.81 -5.19
CA PHE A 222 13.90 -5.70 -5.77
C PHE A 222 12.78 -4.91 -6.47
N ASP A 223 12.09 -5.56 -7.40
CA ASP A 223 10.93 -5.01 -8.09
C ASP A 223 9.65 -5.67 -7.56
N ALA A 224 8.71 -4.86 -7.05
CA ALA A 224 7.45 -5.34 -6.49
C ALA A 224 6.30 -4.35 -6.68
N PRO A 225 5.04 -4.81 -6.71
CA PRO A 225 3.89 -3.93 -6.62
C PRO A 225 3.92 -3.07 -5.36
N GLU A 226 3.43 -1.82 -5.46
CA GLU A 226 3.21 -0.97 -4.29
C GLU A 226 2.17 -1.62 -3.37
N LEU A 227 2.47 -1.69 -2.06
CA LEU A 227 1.53 -2.27 -1.10
C LEU A 227 0.29 -1.40 -0.90
N ASN A 228 0.39 -0.10 -1.15
CA ASN A 228 -0.69 0.86 -1.00
C ASN A 228 -0.53 1.98 -2.03
N GLY A 229 -1.65 2.55 -2.46
CA GLY A 229 -1.64 3.61 -3.44
C GLY A 229 -3.04 4.12 -3.75
N ASN A 230 -3.15 4.84 -4.87
CA ASN A 230 -4.42 5.36 -5.35
C ASN A 230 -5.13 4.33 -6.23
N THR A 231 -6.44 4.24 -6.08
CA THR A 231 -7.29 3.41 -6.93
C THR A 231 -7.24 3.93 -8.37
N PRO A 232 -7.12 3.05 -9.40
CA PRO A 232 -7.21 3.45 -10.80
C PRO A 232 -8.50 4.21 -11.10
N THR A 233 -8.41 5.23 -11.96
CA THR A 233 -9.53 6.11 -12.31
C THR A 233 -9.87 6.00 -13.79
N ASP A 234 -11.14 5.80 -14.11
CA ASP A 234 -11.70 5.90 -15.47
C ASP A 234 -13.23 5.79 -15.39
N ASP A 235 -13.88 5.81 -16.54
CA ASP A 235 -15.31 5.58 -16.69
C ASP A 235 -15.67 4.11 -16.43
N LEU A 236 -16.83 3.87 -15.85
CA LEU A 236 -17.35 2.53 -15.55
C LEU A 236 -18.57 2.19 -16.43
N PHE A 237 -19.57 3.06 -16.40
CA PHE A 237 -20.84 2.82 -17.07
C PHE A 237 -21.38 4.10 -17.70
N GLU A 238 -22.04 3.93 -18.83
CA GLU A 238 -22.83 4.98 -19.48
C GLU A 238 -24.31 4.68 -19.23
N ILE A 239 -25.00 5.62 -18.59
CA ILE A 239 -26.44 5.55 -18.32
C ILE A 239 -27.16 6.34 -19.41
N THR A 240 -27.74 5.65 -20.38
CA THR A 240 -28.50 6.29 -21.47
C THR A 240 -29.98 6.26 -21.16
N VAL A 241 -30.56 7.44 -20.93
CA VAL A 241 -31.98 7.63 -20.60
C VAL A 241 -32.78 7.82 -21.87
N ASN A 242 -33.94 7.17 -21.95
CA ASN A 242 -34.80 7.26 -23.12
C ASN A 242 -35.24 8.72 -23.36
N ASP A 243 -35.23 9.18 -24.61
CA ASP A 243 -35.62 10.54 -24.97
C ASP A 243 -37.07 10.90 -24.57
N ASP A 244 -37.95 9.90 -24.49
CA ASP A 244 -39.35 10.06 -24.07
C ASP A 244 -39.54 9.99 -22.55
N TYR A 245 -38.48 9.71 -21.78
CA TYR A 245 -38.53 9.69 -20.32
C TYR A 245 -38.26 11.09 -19.74
N ASP A 246 -39.19 11.56 -18.91
CA ASP A 246 -39.06 12.77 -18.10
C ASP A 246 -39.38 12.38 -16.65
N GLY A 247 -38.40 12.49 -15.75
CA GLY A 247 -38.57 12.07 -14.36
C GLY A 247 -37.28 11.95 -13.57
N ASN A 248 -37.36 11.17 -12.49
CA ASN A 248 -36.25 10.92 -11.58
C ASN A 248 -35.75 9.48 -11.73
N LEU A 249 -34.44 9.31 -11.82
CA LEU A 249 -33.79 8.01 -11.91
C LEU A 249 -32.96 7.76 -10.64
N GLN A 250 -33.02 6.54 -10.12
CA GLN A 250 -32.08 6.06 -9.12
C GLN A 250 -31.12 5.08 -9.79
N VAL A 251 -29.82 5.33 -9.65
CA VAL A 251 -28.77 4.45 -10.16
C VAL A 251 -28.10 3.77 -8.97
N ARG A 252 -28.01 2.44 -9.00
CA ARG A 252 -27.34 1.64 -7.97
C ARG A 252 -26.18 0.88 -8.58
N VAL A 253 -25.03 0.93 -7.91
CA VAL A 253 -23.82 0.23 -8.31
C VAL A 253 -23.47 -0.74 -7.19
N TYR A 254 -23.23 -2.00 -7.54
CA TYR A 254 -22.94 -3.09 -6.62
C TYR A 254 -21.56 -3.65 -6.89
N LEU A 255 -20.84 -3.94 -5.82
CA LEU A 255 -19.62 -4.73 -5.85
C LEU A 255 -19.96 -6.20 -5.63
N THR A 256 -19.78 -7.04 -6.65
CA THR A 256 -20.33 -8.41 -6.65
C THR A 256 -19.33 -9.48 -6.21
N ASN A 257 -18.02 -9.19 -6.28
CA ASN A 257 -16.95 -10.14 -5.98
C ASN A 257 -16.14 -9.80 -4.71
N THR A 258 -16.79 -9.16 -3.72
CA THR A 258 -16.12 -8.74 -2.47
C THR A 258 -15.35 -9.87 -1.77
N ASN A 259 -15.83 -11.12 -1.83
CA ASN A 259 -15.14 -12.27 -1.25
C ASN A 259 -13.76 -12.54 -1.88
N ASP A 260 -13.63 -12.32 -3.19
CA ASP A 260 -12.36 -12.55 -3.89
C ASP A 260 -11.44 -11.34 -3.74
N LEU A 261 -12.00 -10.12 -3.71
CA LEU A 261 -11.25 -8.90 -3.42
C LEU A 261 -10.68 -8.87 -1.99
N LEU A 262 -11.43 -9.34 -0.99
CA LEU A 262 -10.99 -9.43 0.41
C LEU A 262 -9.78 -10.36 0.61
N LYS A 263 -9.41 -11.16 -0.40
CA LYS A 263 -8.18 -11.96 -0.36
C LYS A 263 -6.97 -11.12 -0.73
N ALA A 264 -7.09 -10.27 -1.75
CA ALA A 264 -5.99 -9.43 -2.23
C ALA A 264 -5.86 -8.12 -1.45
N TYR A 265 -6.97 -7.50 -1.04
CA TYR A 265 -7.02 -6.19 -0.41
C TYR A 265 -7.31 -6.27 1.09
N ASP A 266 -6.44 -5.64 1.88
CA ASP A 266 -6.76 -5.24 3.25
C ASP A 266 -7.75 -4.06 3.24
N ASN A 267 -7.58 -3.15 2.26
CA ASN A 267 -8.50 -2.04 2.00
C ASN A 267 -8.64 -1.79 0.50
N LEU A 268 -9.87 -1.54 0.05
CA LEU A 268 -10.16 -0.92 -1.24
C LEU A 268 -11.28 0.11 -1.04
N SER A 269 -11.02 1.32 -1.52
CA SER A 269 -11.99 2.41 -1.57
C SER A 269 -12.04 3.02 -2.97
N MET A 270 -13.25 3.37 -3.40
CA MET A 270 -13.54 3.96 -4.71
C MET A 270 -14.44 5.17 -4.52
N TYR A 271 -14.05 6.31 -5.10
CA TYR A 271 -14.85 7.52 -5.16
C TYR A 271 -15.64 7.52 -6.45
N LEU A 272 -16.89 7.08 -6.37
CA LEU A 272 -17.78 6.96 -7.52
C LEU A 272 -18.49 8.29 -7.77
N TYR A 273 -18.39 8.79 -8.99
CA TYR A 273 -19.02 10.01 -9.46
C TYR A 273 -20.01 9.67 -10.57
N LEU A 274 -21.24 10.19 -10.50
CA LEU A 274 -22.21 10.12 -11.59
C LEU A 274 -22.53 11.52 -12.08
N GLU A 275 -22.36 11.76 -13.38
CA GLU A 275 -22.70 13.04 -13.99
C GLU A 275 -24.16 13.43 -13.72
N SER A 276 -24.38 14.72 -13.40
CA SER A 276 -25.70 15.31 -13.15
C SER A 276 -26.50 14.71 -11.97
N SER A 277 -25.89 13.85 -11.16
CA SER A 277 -26.56 13.35 -9.94
C SER A 277 -26.68 14.44 -8.86
N GLU A 278 -27.58 14.24 -7.89
CA GLU A 278 -27.70 15.13 -6.72
C GLU A 278 -26.36 15.27 -5.97
N GLU A 279 -25.53 14.22 -5.99
CA GLU A 279 -24.20 14.19 -5.40
C GLU A 279 -23.19 15.04 -6.17
N ALA A 280 -23.28 15.09 -7.50
CA ALA A 280 -22.34 15.86 -8.32
C ALA A 280 -22.29 17.35 -7.94
N GLY A 281 -23.37 17.90 -7.39
CA GLY A 281 -23.45 19.28 -6.89
C GLY A 281 -22.97 19.50 -5.44
N LYS A 282 -22.49 18.47 -4.75
CA LYS A 282 -22.10 18.52 -3.32
C LYS A 282 -20.58 18.53 -3.12
N THR A 283 -20.15 18.70 -1.86
CA THR A 283 -18.77 18.49 -1.43
C THR A 283 -18.75 17.47 -0.27
N PRO A 284 -18.16 16.27 -0.45
CA PRO A 284 -17.59 15.76 -1.70
C PRO A 284 -18.67 15.51 -2.77
N SER A 285 -18.25 15.48 -4.04
CA SER A 285 -19.13 15.28 -5.20
C SER A 285 -19.31 13.80 -5.58
N TYR A 286 -18.92 12.87 -4.70
CA TYR A 286 -18.88 11.44 -4.98
C TYR A 286 -19.60 10.62 -3.89
N GLN A 287 -19.95 9.38 -4.22
CA GLN A 287 -20.30 8.34 -3.25
C GLN A 287 -19.09 7.45 -2.99
N LEU A 288 -18.84 7.13 -1.72
CA LEU A 288 -17.78 6.20 -1.34
C LEU A 288 -18.28 4.77 -1.46
N MET A 289 -17.61 3.95 -2.26
CA MET A 289 -17.75 2.50 -2.25
C MET A 289 -16.50 1.85 -1.65
N ASN A 290 -16.67 0.85 -0.80
CA ASN A 290 -15.60 0.06 -0.21
C ASN A 290 -16.03 -1.41 -0.01
N LEU A 291 -15.11 -2.23 0.47
CA LEU A 291 -15.35 -3.66 0.70
C LEU A 291 -16.46 -3.94 1.73
N GLN A 292 -16.74 -3.00 2.64
CA GLN A 292 -17.76 -3.18 3.68
C GLN A 292 -19.17 -2.81 3.23
N ASN A 293 -19.33 -1.73 2.45
CA ASN A 293 -20.65 -1.30 1.99
C ASN A 293 -21.11 -2.05 0.74
N GLY A 294 -20.20 -2.32 -0.21
CA GLY A 294 -20.47 -3.01 -1.47
C GLY A 294 -21.53 -2.38 -2.37
N ILE A 295 -22.01 -1.16 -2.07
CA ILE A 295 -23.07 -0.49 -2.82
C ILE A 295 -22.91 1.03 -2.78
N ALA A 296 -23.16 1.69 -3.90
CA ALA A 296 -23.34 3.13 -4.01
C ALA A 296 -24.67 3.44 -4.70
N ILE A 297 -25.35 4.50 -4.26
CA ILE A 297 -26.65 4.91 -4.78
C ILE A 297 -26.58 6.39 -5.17
N PHE A 298 -26.99 6.69 -6.40
CA PHE A 298 -27.07 8.03 -6.96
C PHE A 298 -28.49 8.35 -7.38
N ASN A 299 -28.81 9.64 -7.37
CA ASN A 299 -30.13 10.12 -7.77
C ASN A 299 -29.98 11.18 -8.85
N LEU A 300 -30.66 10.99 -9.98
CA LEU A 300 -30.81 11.97 -11.04
C LEU A 300 -32.23 12.55 -10.93
N VAL A 301 -32.33 13.88 -10.81
CA VAL A 301 -33.62 14.54 -10.54
C VAL A 301 -34.01 15.43 -11.72
N GLY A 302 -35.22 15.24 -12.24
CA GLY A 302 -35.78 16.05 -13.33
C GLY A 302 -34.98 15.95 -14.62
N ILE A 303 -34.53 14.74 -14.97
CA ILE A 303 -33.81 14.47 -16.22
C ILE A 303 -34.79 14.21 -17.37
N SER A 304 -34.37 14.57 -18.59
CA SER A 304 -35.15 14.38 -19.81
C SER A 304 -34.25 13.90 -20.95
N GLY A 305 -34.26 12.59 -21.23
CA GLY A 305 -33.31 11.96 -22.17
C GLY A 305 -31.83 12.22 -21.85
N GLY A 306 -30.94 11.70 -22.69
CA GLY A 306 -29.50 11.96 -22.60
C GLY A 306 -28.65 10.80 -22.09
N SER A 307 -27.37 11.05 -21.88
CA SER A 307 -26.38 10.06 -21.42
C SER A 307 -25.56 10.66 -20.29
N TYR A 308 -25.34 9.86 -19.24
CA TYR A 308 -24.67 10.26 -18.01
C TYR A 308 -23.61 9.23 -17.65
N THR A 309 -22.37 9.68 -17.52
CA THR A 309 -21.25 8.78 -17.23
C THR A 309 -21.06 8.60 -15.72
N LEU A 310 -20.91 7.35 -15.30
CA LEU A 310 -20.49 6.92 -13.97
C LEU A 310 -19.01 6.55 -14.02
N SER A 311 -18.19 7.14 -13.15
CA SER A 311 -16.73 6.97 -13.17
C SER A 311 -16.14 6.73 -11.78
N VAL A 312 -14.98 6.08 -11.72
CA VAL A 312 -14.10 6.11 -10.55
C VAL A 312 -13.21 7.35 -10.67
N THR A 313 -13.34 8.27 -9.72
CA THR A 313 -12.61 9.56 -9.74
C THR A 313 -11.47 9.62 -8.72
N GLY A 314 -11.31 8.56 -7.93
CA GLY A 314 -10.24 8.41 -6.96
C GLY A 314 -10.55 7.32 -5.95
N GLY A 315 -9.81 7.34 -4.84
CA GLY A 315 -9.86 6.34 -3.79
C GLY A 315 -8.45 5.85 -3.47
N THR A 316 -8.36 4.95 -2.50
CA THR A 316 -7.11 4.35 -2.06
C THR A 316 -7.25 2.85 -1.91
N TYR A 317 -6.14 2.14 -2.05
CA TYR A 317 -6.06 0.70 -1.79
C TYR A 317 -4.89 0.36 -0.85
N GLN A 318 -4.98 -0.82 -0.24
CA GLN A 318 -3.88 -1.49 0.44
C GLN A 318 -4.01 -3.00 0.21
N LEU A 319 -2.97 -3.63 -0.32
CA LEU A 319 -2.88 -5.07 -0.56
C LEU A 319 -2.45 -5.80 0.72
N PHE A 320 -2.88 -7.05 0.87
CA PHE A 320 -2.39 -7.94 1.94
C PHE A 320 -0.96 -8.43 1.67
N SER A 321 -0.67 -8.72 0.40
CA SER A 321 0.63 -9.16 -0.06
C SER A 321 0.91 -8.60 -1.45
N ARG A 322 2.14 -8.16 -1.65
CA ARG A 322 2.69 -7.79 -2.96
C ARG A 322 3.37 -8.95 -3.68
N GLU A 323 3.51 -10.10 -3.01
CA GLU A 323 4.08 -11.32 -3.59
C GLU A 323 2.99 -12.09 -4.36
N ILE A 324 2.83 -11.79 -5.64
CA ILE A 324 1.77 -12.38 -6.48
C ILE A 324 1.96 -13.89 -6.62
N SER A 325 3.19 -14.42 -6.51
CA SER A 325 3.43 -15.86 -6.60
C SER A 325 2.85 -16.67 -5.43
N GLU A 326 2.59 -16.01 -4.30
CA GLU A 326 1.93 -16.60 -3.14
C GLU A 326 0.40 -16.58 -3.23
N TRP A 327 -0.17 -15.89 -4.23
CA TRP A 327 -1.60 -15.73 -4.33
C TRP A 327 -2.27 -17.05 -4.71
N GLU A 328 -3.25 -17.45 -3.90
CA GLU A 328 -4.01 -18.67 -4.13
C GLU A 328 -5.07 -18.48 -5.22
N ALA A 329 -5.67 -19.58 -5.66
CA ALA A 329 -6.77 -19.55 -6.61
C ALA A 329 -7.93 -18.65 -6.10
N GLY A 330 -8.34 -17.70 -6.95
CA GLY A 330 -9.45 -16.78 -6.66
C GLY A 330 -9.05 -15.50 -5.93
N TRP A 331 -7.76 -15.20 -5.78
CA TRP A 331 -7.31 -13.84 -5.48
C TRP A 331 -7.48 -12.98 -6.74
N THR A 332 -7.95 -11.74 -6.56
CA THR A 332 -8.12 -10.79 -7.67
C THR A 332 -7.96 -9.35 -7.20
N VAL A 333 -7.39 -8.51 -8.04
CA VAL A 333 -7.38 -7.05 -7.88
C VAL A 333 -8.49 -6.35 -8.65
N THR A 334 -9.24 -7.09 -9.47
CA THR A 334 -10.25 -6.51 -10.37
C THR A 334 -11.62 -6.54 -9.72
N PRO A 335 -12.24 -5.39 -9.40
CA PRO A 335 -13.61 -5.31 -8.95
C PRO A 335 -14.59 -5.73 -10.04
N GLU A 336 -15.55 -6.56 -9.68
CA GLU A 336 -16.72 -6.85 -10.52
C GLU A 336 -17.86 -5.93 -10.07
N LEU A 337 -18.22 -5.01 -10.95
CA LEU A 337 -19.26 -4.02 -10.70
C LEU A 337 -20.49 -4.34 -11.53
N TYR A 338 -21.65 -4.28 -10.90
CA TYR A 338 -22.95 -4.34 -11.55
C TYR A 338 -23.70 -3.04 -11.33
N CYS A 339 -24.27 -2.47 -12.38
CA CYS A 339 -24.97 -1.19 -12.31
C CYS A 339 -26.39 -1.34 -12.88
N GLU A 340 -27.36 -0.79 -12.16
CA GLU A 340 -28.76 -0.76 -12.57
C GLU A 340 -29.34 0.65 -12.41
N ALA A 341 -30.34 0.96 -13.23
CA ALA A 341 -31.07 2.21 -13.20
C ALA A 341 -32.57 1.96 -13.13
N GLU A 342 -33.24 2.55 -12.12
CA GLU A 342 -34.66 2.37 -11.86
C GLU A 342 -35.37 3.72 -11.74
N GLN A 343 -36.66 3.76 -12.07
CA GLN A 343 -37.50 4.92 -11.82
C GLN A 343 -37.65 5.15 -10.30
N ARG A 344 -37.44 6.39 -9.86
CA ARG A 344 -37.55 6.80 -8.46
C ARG A 344 -38.89 7.45 -8.11
#